data_AF-A0A7X2JEE7-F1
#
_entry.id   AF-A0A7X2JEE7-F1
#
_cell.length_a   1.000
_cell.length_b   1.000
_cell.length_c   1.000
_cell.angle_alpha   90.00
_cell.angle_beta   90.00
_cell.angle_gamma   90.00
#
_symmetry.space_group_name_H-M   'P 1'
#
loop_
_entity.id
_entity.type
_entity.pdbx_description
1 polymer ?
#
loop_
_entity_poly.entity_id
_entity_poly.type
_entity_poly.pdbx_seq_one_letter_code
_entity_poly.pdbx_strand_id
1 'polypeptide(L)'
;MAQVAVLAGNLHIDQIVFSVLEKQTEKSGKQYYRTLMHRLKNVLERYGIQFILETGYGRARIKSLHFTCEYYEYLKGKRDLFQGTFMGTYLWAEDANAFMTRESNRVVE
;
A
#
# COMPACT_ATOMS: atom_id res chain seq x y z
N MET A 1 -5.24 13.26 -1.50
CA MET A 1 -5.61 12.94 -0.10
C MET A 1 -5.29 11.50 0.31
N ALA A 2 -5.18 10.52 -0.61
CA ALA A 2 -4.83 9.14 -0.29
C ALA A 2 -3.34 8.91 0.06
N GLN A 3 -2.43 9.72 -0.51
CA GLN A 3 -0.98 9.54 -0.39
C GLN A 3 -0.43 9.62 1.05
N VAL A 4 -1.08 10.41 1.93
CA VAL A 4 -0.57 10.70 3.28
C VAL A 4 -0.98 9.62 4.29
N ALA A 5 -2.07 8.88 4.04
CA ALA A 5 -2.55 7.86 4.96
C ALA A 5 -1.69 6.58 4.95
N VAL A 6 -1.09 6.25 3.80
CA VAL A 6 -0.37 4.99 3.56
C VAL A 6 0.97 4.91 4.29
N LEU A 7 1.54 6.05 4.73
CA LEU A 7 2.91 6.08 5.24
C LEU A 7 3.07 5.81 6.75
N ALA A 8 2.01 5.91 7.56
CA ALA A 8 2.13 5.62 9.00
C ALA A 8 0.81 5.37 9.75
N GLY A 9 -0.36 5.46 9.09
CA GLY A 9 -1.64 5.49 9.78
C GLY A 9 -2.26 4.11 9.92
N ASN A 10 -2.71 3.75 11.12
CA ASN A 10 -3.71 2.69 11.31
C ASN A 10 -4.89 2.94 10.36
N LEU A 11 -5.14 2.04 9.42
CA LEU A 11 -6.26 2.17 8.48
C LEU A 11 -7.48 1.43 9.02
N HIS A 12 -8.65 2.06 8.94
CA HIS A 12 -9.91 1.37 9.21
C HIS A 12 -10.25 0.43 8.04
N ILE A 13 -10.89 -0.70 8.33
CA ILE A 13 -11.30 -1.67 7.29
C ILE A 13 -12.12 -0.99 6.19
N ASP A 14 -13.01 -0.06 6.55
CA ASP A 14 -13.84 0.64 5.57
C ASP A 14 -12.99 1.47 4.58
N GLN A 15 -11.88 2.06 5.04
CA GLN A 15 -10.95 2.79 4.17
C GLN A 15 -10.21 1.82 3.24
N ILE A 16 -9.79 0.66 3.74
CA ILE A 16 -9.12 -0.37 2.92
C ILE A 16 -10.07 -0.88 1.84
N VAL A 17 -11.32 -1.18 2.22
CA VAL A 17 -12.36 -1.64 1.28
C VAL A 17 -12.63 -0.57 0.22
N PHE A 18 -12.79 0.68 0.62
CA PHE A 18 -13.08 1.78 -0.30
C PHE A 18 -11.92 2.08 -1.26
N SER A 19 -10.69 2.14 -0.75
CA SER A 19 -9.53 2.60 -1.53
C SER A 19 -8.84 1.51 -2.34
N VAL A 20 -8.85 0.25 -1.87
CA VAL A 20 -8.05 -0.83 -2.48
C VAL A 20 -8.92 -1.82 -3.26
N LEU A 21 -10.18 -2.05 -2.84
CA LEU A 21 -11.01 -3.14 -3.37
C LEU A 21 -12.02 -2.69 -4.42
N GLU A 22 -11.65 -1.71 -5.25
CA GLU A 22 -12.37 -1.12 -6.39
C GLU A 22 -13.78 -1.70 -6.66
N LYS A 23 -14.83 -0.90 -6.40
CA LYS A 23 -16.23 -1.13 -6.79
C LYS A 23 -16.91 -2.40 -6.24
N GLN A 24 -16.63 -2.80 -5.01
CA GLN A 24 -17.44 -3.78 -4.28
C GLN A 24 -18.50 -3.10 -3.40
N THR A 25 -19.71 -3.66 -3.31
CA THR A 25 -20.70 -3.22 -2.32
C THR A 25 -20.14 -3.35 -0.91
N GLU A 26 -20.52 -2.50 0.04
CA GLU A 26 -19.93 -2.48 1.40
C GLU A 26 -19.92 -3.87 2.08
N LYS A 27 -21.01 -4.63 1.91
CA LYS A 27 -21.13 -6.00 2.45
C LYS A 27 -20.17 -6.99 1.75
N SER A 28 -20.09 -6.97 0.41
CA SER A 28 -19.18 -7.86 -0.33
C SER A 28 -17.72 -7.49 -0.12
N GLY A 29 -17.43 -6.19 0.00
CA GLY A 29 -16.09 -5.65 0.26
C GLY A 29 -15.52 -6.09 1.60
N LYS A 30 -16.32 -6.05 2.68
CA LYS A 30 -15.90 -6.53 4.01
C LYS A 30 -15.62 -8.04 4.02
N GLN A 31 -16.44 -8.84 3.33
CA GLN A 31 -16.19 -10.27 3.21
C GLN A 31 -14.93 -10.56 2.39
N TYR A 32 -14.75 -9.85 1.28
CA TYR A 32 -13.56 -9.98 0.44
C TYR A 32 -12.29 -9.57 1.19
N TYR A 33 -12.34 -8.48 1.96
CA TYR A 33 -11.26 -8.05 2.86
C TYR A 33 -10.86 -9.17 3.85
N ARG A 34 -11.81 -9.84 4.49
CA ARG A 34 -11.50 -10.95 5.42
C ARG A 34 -10.76 -12.08 4.72
N THR A 35 -11.20 -12.46 3.52
CA THR A 35 -10.54 -13.48 2.71
C THR A 35 -9.12 -13.07 2.31
N LEU A 36 -8.94 -11.82 1.85
CA LEU A 36 -7.63 -11.28 1.48
C LEU A 36 -6.69 -11.23 2.69
N MET A 37 -7.18 -10.76 3.83
CA MET A 37 -6.40 -10.65 5.07
C MET A 37 -5.96 -12.02 5.57
N HIS A 38 -6.84 -13.03 5.51
CA HIS A 38 -6.49 -14.40 5.84
C HIS A 38 -5.40 -14.96 4.88
N ARG A 39 -5.56 -14.75 3.57
CA ARG A 39 -4.55 -15.18 2.58
C ARG A 39 -3.21 -14.49 2.79
N LEU A 40 -3.22 -13.18 3.05
CA LEU A 40 -2.01 -12.41 3.32
C LEU A 40 -1.30 -12.93 4.57
N LYS A 41 -2.02 -13.12 5.68
CA LYS A 41 -1.45 -13.69 6.92
C LYS A 41 -0.80 -15.05 6.66
N ASN A 42 -1.47 -15.94 5.94
CA ASN A 42 -0.93 -17.27 5.62
C ASN A 42 0.32 -17.17 4.73
N VAL A 43 0.36 -16.23 3.77
CA VAL A 43 1.56 -16.00 2.96
C VAL A 43 2.71 -15.55 3.86
N LEU A 44 2.50 -14.54 4.69
CA LEU A 44 3.55 -13.98 5.55
C LEU A 44 4.05 -14.99 6.58
N GLU A 45 3.15 -15.80 7.15
CA GLU A 45 3.50 -16.85 8.11
C GLU A 45 4.39 -17.94 7.51
N ARG A 46 4.13 -18.34 6.26
CA ARG A 46 4.99 -19.31 5.54
C ARG A 46 6.43 -18.84 5.38
N TYR A 47 6.65 -17.52 5.34
CA TYR A 47 7.98 -16.92 5.25
C TYR A 47 8.51 -16.44 6.61
N GLY A 48 7.78 -16.68 7.71
CA GLY A 48 8.16 -16.25 9.06
C GLY A 48 8.16 -14.73 9.27
N ILE A 49 7.50 -13.96 8.39
CA ILE A 49 7.47 -12.49 8.39
C ILE A 49 6.11 -11.90 8.77
N GLN A 50 5.20 -12.70 9.34
CA GLN A 50 3.87 -12.25 9.77
C GLN A 50 3.89 -11.07 10.75
N PHE A 51 5.00 -10.88 11.47
CA PHE A 51 5.19 -9.77 12.41
C PHE A 51 5.16 -8.38 11.74
N ILE A 52 5.33 -8.29 10.42
CA ILE A 52 5.23 -7.02 9.69
C ILE A 52 3.79 -6.49 9.59
N LEU A 53 2.79 -7.35 9.84
CA LEU A 53 1.38 -7.02 9.74
C LEU A 53 0.74 -7.03 11.12
N GLU A 54 0.15 -5.91 11.51
CA GLU A 54 -0.56 -5.76 12.79
C GLU A 54 -2.05 -5.51 12.52
N THR A 55 -2.91 -6.33 13.10
CA THR A 55 -4.37 -6.22 12.97
C THR A 55 -5.01 -6.07 14.35
N GLY A 56 -5.94 -5.13 14.50
CA GLY A 56 -6.72 -4.89 15.71
C GLY A 56 -8.21 -4.67 15.42
N TYR A 57 -8.96 -4.16 16.40
CA TYR A 57 -10.41 -3.89 16.29
C TYR A 57 -10.75 -3.00 15.07
N GLY A 58 -11.11 -3.63 13.95
CA GLY A 58 -11.48 -2.93 12.72
C GLY A 58 -10.32 -2.20 12.04
N ARG A 59 -9.07 -2.50 12.40
CA ARG A 59 -7.89 -1.77 11.92
C ARG A 59 -6.77 -2.70 11.48
N ALA A 60 -6.01 -2.27 10.49
CA ALA A 60 -4.79 -2.92 10.08
C ALA A 60 -3.68 -1.89 9.81
N ARG A 61 -2.44 -2.26 10.10
CA ARG A 61 -1.25 -1.50 9.76
C ARG A 61 -0.10 -2.41 9.38
N ILE A 62 0.80 -1.86 8.57
CA ILE A 62 2.08 -2.47 8.22
C ILE A 62 3.17 -1.81 9.05
N LYS A 63 4.04 -2.61 9.67
CA LYS A 63 5.20 -2.15 10.43
C LYS A 63 6.37 -1.91 9.49
N SER A 64 6.42 -0.73 8.89
CA SER A 64 7.44 -0.31 7.91
C SER A 64 8.88 -0.34 8.42
N LEU A 65 9.10 -0.38 9.74
CA LEU A 65 10.45 -0.51 10.32
C LEU A 65 11.08 -1.90 10.13
N HIS A 66 10.29 -2.91 9.78
CA HIS A 66 10.75 -4.29 9.66
C HIS A 66 11.13 -4.71 8.23
N PHE A 67 10.98 -3.82 7.24
CA PHE A 67 11.34 -4.11 5.85
C PHE A 67 11.69 -2.85 5.09
N THR A 68 12.36 -3.00 3.95
CA THR A 68 12.66 -1.92 3.02
C THR A 68 11.63 -1.91 1.89
N CYS A 69 11.21 -0.71 1.47
CA CYS A 69 10.28 -0.53 0.36
C CYS A 69 10.84 0.54 -0.57
N GLU A 70 11.03 0.20 -1.84
CA GLU A 70 11.56 1.12 -2.86
C GLU A 70 10.74 2.40 -2.96
N TYR A 71 9.42 2.30 -2.82
CA TYR A 71 8.54 3.47 -2.78
C TYR A 71 8.82 4.37 -1.56
N TYR A 72 9.05 3.82 -0.38
CA TYR A 72 9.38 4.64 0.80
C TYR A 72 10.77 5.28 0.69
N GLU A 73 11.72 4.56 0.11
CA GLU A 73 13.07 5.06 -0.16
C GLU A 73 13.06 6.15 -1.24
N TYR A 74 12.22 5.99 -2.26
CA TYR A 74 11.95 7.00 -3.28
C TYR A 74 11.45 8.31 -2.65
N LEU A 75 10.48 8.23 -1.73
CA LEU A 75 9.95 9.40 -1.03
C LEU A 75 11.00 10.10 -0.14
N LYS A 76 12.05 9.40 0.28
CA LYS A 76 13.20 9.97 0.99
C LYS A 76 14.26 10.58 0.06
N GLY A 77 14.04 10.56 -1.26
CA GLY A 77 14.91 11.19 -2.25
C GLY A 77 15.72 10.22 -3.12
N LYS A 78 15.64 8.90 -2.90
CA LYS A 78 16.29 7.89 -3.78
C LYS A 78 15.48 7.69 -5.06
N ARG A 79 15.45 8.74 -5.89
CA ARG A 79 14.59 8.82 -7.08
C ARG A 79 14.99 7.82 -8.18
N ASP A 80 16.24 7.38 -8.18
CA ASP A 80 16.81 6.34 -9.05
C ASP A 80 16.15 4.96 -8.89
N LEU A 81 15.46 4.71 -7.77
CA LEU A 81 14.69 3.47 -7.56
C LEU A 81 13.42 3.39 -8.42
N PHE A 82 12.98 4.50 -9.04
CA PHE A 82 11.79 4.50 -9.88
C PHE A 82 12.09 4.00 -11.30
N GLN A 83 11.51 2.86 -11.67
CA GLN A 83 11.74 2.21 -12.97
C GLN A 83 10.68 2.57 -14.04
N GLY A 84 10.04 3.73 -13.92
CA GLY A 84 9.12 4.27 -14.94
C GLY A 84 7.63 3.97 -14.73
N THR A 85 7.27 3.07 -13.81
CA THR A 85 5.85 2.89 -13.41
C THR A 85 5.73 2.42 -11.97
N PHE A 86 4.81 3.03 -11.22
CA PHE A 86 4.42 2.61 -9.88
C PHE A 86 3.00 2.09 -9.92
N MET A 87 2.85 0.77 -9.75
CA MET A 87 1.56 0.10 -9.64
C MET A 87 0.56 0.48 -10.77
N GLY A 88 1.05 0.67 -12.00
CA GLY A 88 0.28 1.24 -13.11
C GLY A 88 -0.95 0.45 -13.58
N THR A 89 -1.17 -0.76 -13.04
CA THR A 89 -2.40 -1.54 -13.27
C THR A 89 -3.55 -1.17 -12.33
N TYR A 90 -3.31 -0.29 -11.34
CA TYR A 90 -4.29 0.09 -10.33
C TYR A 90 -4.67 1.57 -10.47
N LEU A 91 -5.98 1.86 -10.54
CA LEU A 91 -6.47 3.22 -10.76
C LEU A 91 -6.10 4.15 -9.59
N TRP A 92 -6.11 3.62 -8.36
CA TRP A 92 -5.73 4.40 -7.18
C TRP A 92 -4.25 4.82 -7.18
N ALA A 93 -3.41 4.20 -8.01
CA ALA A 93 -1.99 4.51 -8.11
C ALA A 93 -1.70 5.63 -9.14
N GLU A 94 -2.69 6.09 -9.92
CA GLU A 94 -2.47 7.09 -10.98
C GLU A 94 -1.82 8.38 -10.45
N ASP A 95 -2.38 8.97 -9.39
CA ASP A 95 -1.83 10.18 -8.76
C ASP A 95 -0.39 9.98 -8.28
N ALA A 96 -0.13 8.82 -7.66
CA ALA A 96 1.18 8.44 -7.17
C ALA A 96 2.19 8.30 -8.32
N ASN A 97 1.77 7.62 -9.38
CA ASN A 97 2.60 7.35 -10.54
C ASN A 97 2.92 8.63 -11.32
N ALA A 98 1.94 9.54 -11.46
CA ALA A 98 2.14 10.85 -12.06
C ALA A 98 3.13 11.70 -11.24
N PHE A 99 2.98 11.69 -9.91
CA PHE A 99 3.92 12.36 -9.01
C PHE A 99 5.34 11.79 -9.15
N MET A 100 5.50 10.47 -9.11
CA MET A 100 6.81 9.83 -9.21
C MET A 100 7.46 10.09 -10.58
N THR A 101 6.71 9.98 -11.66
CA THR A 101 7.19 10.31 -13.02
C THR A 101 7.69 11.75 -13.09
N ARG A 102 6.92 12.71 -12.56
CA ARG A 102 7.29 14.13 -12.58
C ARG A 102 8.56 14.41 -11.78
N GLU A 103 8.68 13.87 -10.57
CA GLU A 103 9.83 14.13 -9.71
C GLU A 103 11.10 13.39 -10.16
N SER A 104 10.95 12.24 -10.83
CA SER A 104 12.07 11.52 -11.46
C SER A 104 12.68 12.33 -12.61
N ASN A 105 11.85 12.96 -13.45
CA ASN A 105 12.33 13.76 -14.59
C ASN A 105 13.13 15.00 -14.15
N ARG A 106 12.88 15.54 -12.95
CA ARG A 106 13.63 16.68 -12.39
C ARG A 106 15.06 16.37 -11.97
N VAL A 107 15.48 15.11 -11.93
CA VAL A 107 16.86 14.70 -11.57
C VAL A 107 17.75 14.59 -12.80
N VAL A 108 17.15 14.54 -14.00
CA VAL A 108 17.85 14.31 -15.26
C VAL A 108 18.29 15.64 -15.91
N GLU A 109 17.84 16.78 -15.37
CA GLU A 109 18.29 18.15 -15.71
C GLU A 109 19.35 18.65 -14.72
#